data_AF-A0A1V8SBU7-F1
#
_entry.id   AF-A0A1V8SBU7-F1
#
_cell.length_a   1.000
_cell.length_b   1.000
_cell.length_c   1.000
_cell.angle_alpha   90.00
_cell.angle_beta   90.00
_cell.angle_gamma   90.00
#
_symmetry.space_group_name_H-M   'P 1'
#
loop_
_entity.id
_entity.type
_entity.pdbx_description
1 polymer ?
#
loop_
_entity_poly.entity_id
_entity_poly.type
_entity_poly.pdbx_seq_one_letter_code
_entity_poly.pdbx_strand_id
1 'polypeptide(L)'
;MEQVGRGFPSRPPEGLKKLAKSAPRSLQLEPNTGEAFHTAHTRQIFRSITRELSYFPDRFAAEWIRQHILHRFRAHKQKVHDHRQDAAYEERLQSTRRKARQVATQLQKANEGDRKMMIKALNMAYGRVGARRRDLLNPLLPVPQAAEDSAKAPVGGPSSLPAGPREYLADSLPDPTALEQKVPLPSHDPTQAVKDVNDSKQPKESRASVKDQTRRFIDSLPLPLHALILSQIASSPPEQTRRNPKRLSIPIAELNAWHRPMPQLRVRNQIQAWYAKTLDSLLPPLPDEEWHRLHALASGKVKFEGMKARRRKLAAEPTALEMVVLNGRVPEGFLEKRWKREITPRYMGSVWREVFEQCPRLDFESATGKWSAVWGHHALAVRPVATTEAPSSEAEKSEKTSLNTSAASDY
;
A
#
# COMPACT_ATOMS: atom_id res chain seq x y z
N MET A 1 4.64 37.64 93.68
CA MET A 1 4.11 38.13 92.39
C MET A 1 5.09 37.70 91.31
N GLU A 2 4.57 37.05 90.27
CA GLU A 2 5.14 36.82 88.90
C GLU A 2 6.55 36.21 88.80
N GLN A 3 6.73 34.94 88.40
CA GLN A 3 6.62 34.39 87.04
C GLN A 3 7.25 35.24 85.92
N VAL A 4 8.42 34.85 85.40
CA VAL A 4 8.66 34.13 84.12
C VAL A 4 9.12 35.07 83.01
N GLY A 5 10.29 34.82 82.42
CA GLY A 5 10.69 35.44 81.15
C GLY A 5 12.13 35.19 80.75
N ARG A 6 12.35 34.13 79.98
CA ARG A 6 13.66 33.62 79.49
C ARG A 6 14.36 34.64 78.56
N GLY A 7 15.69 34.65 78.62
CA GLY A 7 16.54 35.44 77.73
C GLY A 7 16.58 34.95 76.28
N PHE A 8 16.86 35.89 75.37
CA PHE A 8 17.46 35.67 74.06
C PHE A 8 18.23 36.94 73.65
N PRO A 9 19.51 36.84 73.23
CA PRO A 9 20.26 37.98 72.70
C PRO A 9 19.87 38.31 71.26
N SER A 10 19.83 39.60 70.99
CA SER A 10 19.57 40.26 69.70
C SER A 10 20.54 39.82 68.60
N ARG A 11 19.99 39.33 67.48
CA ARG A 11 20.68 39.18 66.19
C ARG A 11 20.13 40.25 65.22
N PRO A 12 20.97 40.95 64.44
CA PRO A 12 20.51 41.99 63.52
C PRO A 12 19.72 41.40 62.33
N PRO A 13 18.84 42.17 61.67
CA PRO A 13 18.06 41.68 60.54
C PRO A 13 18.96 41.48 59.31
N GLU A 14 19.26 40.21 59.02
CA GLU A 14 19.84 39.79 57.74
C GLU A 14 18.88 40.18 56.60
N GLY A 15 19.44 40.82 55.58
CA GLY A 15 18.71 41.45 54.49
C GLY A 15 17.73 40.52 53.78
N LEU A 16 16.55 41.08 53.49
CA LEU A 16 15.63 40.60 52.48
C LEU A 16 16.35 40.59 51.12
N LYS A 17 17.11 39.53 50.85
CA LYS A 17 17.42 39.13 49.47
C LYS A 17 16.08 38.81 48.83
N LYS A 18 15.52 39.79 48.12
CA LYS A 18 14.45 39.57 47.15
C LYS A 18 14.91 38.38 46.31
N LEU A 19 14.26 37.23 46.49
CA LEU A 19 14.34 36.13 45.55
C LEU A 19 13.84 36.74 44.24
N ALA A 20 14.79 37.12 43.38
CA ALA A 20 14.49 37.33 41.98
C ALA A 20 13.89 35.99 41.54
N LYS A 21 12.56 35.96 41.40
CA LYS A 21 11.85 34.89 40.72
C LYS A 21 12.55 34.77 39.39
N SER A 22 13.41 33.76 39.24
CA SER A 22 13.97 33.41 37.95
C SER A 22 12.77 33.26 37.03
N ALA A 23 12.73 34.10 36.00
CA ALA A 23 11.68 34.06 34.99
C ALA A 23 11.48 32.60 34.53
N PRO A 24 10.23 32.16 34.27
CA PRO A 24 10.03 30.84 33.70
C PRO A 24 10.92 30.71 32.47
N ARG A 25 11.63 29.60 32.40
CA ARG A 25 12.54 29.19 31.33
C ARG A 25 11.74 28.93 30.05
N SER A 26 11.13 29.97 29.53
CA SER A 26 10.36 30.02 28.31
C SER A 26 11.05 31.00 27.36
N LEU A 27 11.32 30.51 26.16
CA LEU A 27 11.77 31.27 24.98
C LEU A 27 13.28 31.47 24.79
N GLN A 28 14.07 30.43 25.05
CA GLN A 28 15.28 30.19 24.25
C GLN A 28 15.11 28.84 23.56
N LEU A 29 14.52 28.87 22.36
CA LEU A 29 14.61 27.76 21.43
C LEU A 29 16.06 27.71 20.94
N GLU A 30 16.90 27.03 21.72
CA GLU A 30 18.17 26.51 21.21
C GLU A 30 17.83 25.70 19.94
N PRO A 31 18.38 26.05 18.75
CA PRO A 31 17.96 25.48 17.47
C PRO A 31 18.12 23.95 17.39
N ASN A 32 18.93 23.37 18.29
CA ASN A 32 19.18 21.94 18.36
C ASN A 32 18.20 21.16 19.27
N THR A 33 17.38 21.84 20.08
CA THR A 33 16.42 21.17 20.99
C THR A 33 15.15 20.70 20.27
N GLY A 34 14.65 21.47 19.30
CA GLY A 34 13.52 21.07 18.46
C GLY A 34 13.82 19.84 17.61
N GLU A 35 14.98 19.82 16.93
CA GLU A 35 15.39 18.71 16.07
C GLU A 35 15.58 17.40 16.85
N ALA A 36 16.25 17.46 18.01
CA ALA A 36 16.40 16.31 18.91
C ALA A 36 15.04 15.79 19.41
N PHE A 37 14.11 16.69 19.74
CA PHE A 37 12.75 16.34 20.16
C PHE A 37 11.96 15.65 19.04
N HIS A 38 12.03 16.16 17.82
CA HIS A 38 11.34 15.58 16.65
C HIS A 38 11.88 14.20 16.29
N THR A 39 13.20 14.03 16.32
CA THR A 39 13.83 12.73 16.04
C THR A 39 13.48 11.71 17.13
N ALA A 40 13.43 12.09 18.41
CA ALA A 40 13.04 11.20 19.51
C ALA A 40 11.60 10.67 19.35
N HIS A 41 10.64 11.55 19.10
CA HIS A 41 9.24 11.16 18.89
C HIS A 41 9.06 10.27 17.66
N THR A 42 9.76 10.59 16.58
CA THR A 42 9.69 9.83 15.33
C THR A 42 10.27 8.43 15.52
N ARG A 43 11.40 8.32 16.24
CA ARG A 43 11.99 7.02 16.64
C ARG A 43 11.05 6.22 17.53
N GLN A 44 10.37 6.86 18.49
CA GLN A 44 9.41 6.17 19.35
C GLN A 44 8.23 5.59 18.56
N ILE A 45 7.66 6.37 17.62
CA ILE A 45 6.57 5.90 16.75
C ILE A 45 7.07 4.75 15.86
N PHE A 46 8.25 4.90 15.25
CA PHE A 46 8.84 3.84 14.43
C PHE A 46 9.06 2.54 15.22
N ARG A 47 9.56 2.64 16.46
CA ARG A 47 9.72 1.50 17.38
C ARG A 47 8.38 0.88 17.76
N SER A 48 7.33 1.69 17.96
CA SER A 48 6.01 1.15 18.27
C SER A 48 5.45 0.37 17.09
N ILE A 49 5.57 0.89 15.86
CA ILE A 49 5.09 0.19 14.66
C ILE A 49 5.86 -1.12 14.45
N THR A 50 7.19 -1.08 14.47
CA THR A 50 8.02 -2.28 14.25
C THR A 50 7.78 -3.35 15.32
N ARG A 51 7.52 -2.94 16.56
CA ARG A 51 7.10 -3.85 17.63
C ARG A 51 5.73 -4.46 17.37
N GLU A 52 4.73 -3.68 16.95
CA GLU A 52 3.41 -4.23 16.59
C GLU A 52 3.49 -5.18 15.38
N LEU A 53 4.32 -4.88 14.39
CA LEU A 53 4.55 -5.77 13.24
C LEU A 53 5.23 -7.08 13.64
N SER A 54 6.02 -7.08 14.71
CA SER A 54 6.65 -8.32 15.21
C SER A 54 5.65 -9.33 15.78
N TYR A 55 4.48 -8.85 16.23
CA TYR A 55 3.39 -9.68 16.75
C TYR A 55 2.34 -10.04 15.69
N PHE A 56 2.45 -9.49 14.49
CA PHE A 56 1.45 -9.67 13.44
C PHE A 56 1.41 -11.14 12.95
N PRO A 57 0.22 -11.71 12.74
CA PRO A 57 0.07 -13.15 12.47
C PRO A 57 0.64 -13.60 11.11
N ASP A 58 0.58 -12.75 10.08
CA ASP A 58 1.14 -13.07 8.76
C ASP A 58 2.54 -12.46 8.58
N ARG A 59 3.57 -13.30 8.61
CA ARG A 59 4.97 -12.89 8.49
C ARG A 59 5.28 -12.15 7.18
N PHE A 60 4.61 -12.53 6.08
CA PHE A 60 4.86 -11.92 4.78
C PHE A 60 4.31 -10.49 4.72
N ALA A 61 3.05 -10.33 5.13
CA ALA A 61 2.46 -9.01 5.26
C ALA A 61 3.25 -8.13 6.25
N ALA A 62 3.71 -8.69 7.37
CA ALA A 62 4.54 -7.97 8.33
C ALA A 62 5.87 -7.49 7.73
N GLU A 63 6.53 -8.32 6.91
CA GLU A 63 7.78 -7.97 6.24
C GLU A 63 7.57 -6.85 5.23
N TRP A 64 6.57 -7.00 4.34
CA TRP A 64 6.28 -6.00 3.33
C TRP A 64 5.93 -4.64 3.97
N ILE A 65 5.05 -4.63 4.99
CA ILE A 65 4.68 -3.40 5.70
C ILE A 65 5.91 -2.78 6.38
N ARG A 66 6.80 -3.59 6.96
CA ARG A 66 8.04 -3.09 7.58
C ARG A 66 8.95 -2.40 6.56
N GLN A 67 9.15 -3.00 5.40
CA GLN A 67 9.96 -2.43 4.31
C GLN A 67 9.33 -1.13 3.78
N HIS A 68 8.01 -1.13 3.57
CA HIS A 68 7.28 0.06 3.14
C HIS A 68 7.42 1.22 4.14
N ILE A 69 7.31 0.93 5.44
CA ILE A 69 7.46 1.94 6.50
C ILE A 69 8.91 2.42 6.58
N LEU A 70 9.89 1.52 6.50
CA LEU A 70 11.31 1.90 6.47
C LEU A 70 11.62 2.88 5.33
N HIS A 71 11.16 2.57 4.12
CA HIS A 71 11.33 3.42 2.96
C HIS A 71 10.72 4.82 3.21
N ARG A 72 9.48 4.89 3.71
CA ARG A 72 8.82 6.17 3.99
C ARG A 72 9.52 6.98 5.09
N PHE A 73 9.94 6.34 6.18
CA PHE A 73 10.66 7.03 7.26
C PHE A 73 12.03 7.54 6.79
N ARG A 74 12.74 6.80 5.92
CA ARG A 74 13.98 7.27 5.28
C ARG A 74 13.74 8.46 4.36
N ALA A 75 12.73 8.39 3.50
CA ALA A 75 12.36 9.50 2.62
C ALA A 75 11.96 10.76 3.41
N HIS A 76 11.20 10.61 4.50
CA HIS A 76 10.85 11.74 5.36
C HIS A 76 12.05 12.27 6.17
N LYS A 77 13.02 11.43 6.52
CA LYS A 77 14.28 11.89 7.14
C LYS A 77 15.04 12.82 6.18
N GLN A 78 15.12 12.46 4.90
CA GLN A 78 15.73 13.30 3.86
C GLN A 78 14.99 14.65 3.78
N LYS A 79 13.66 14.63 3.65
CA LYS A 79 12.85 15.85 3.54
C LYS A 79 12.96 16.77 4.76
N VAL A 80 13.04 16.21 5.98
CA VAL A 80 13.24 17.02 7.20
C VAL A 80 14.61 17.70 7.17
N HIS A 81 15.63 17.05 6.63
CA HIS A 81 16.94 17.65 6.45
C HIS A 81 16.91 18.79 5.42
N ASP A 82 16.24 18.57 4.28
CA ASP A 82 16.16 19.56 3.20
C ASP A 82 15.36 20.80 3.63
N HIS A 83 14.30 20.63 4.42
CA HIS A 83 13.42 21.72 4.89
C HIS A 83 13.77 22.24 6.29
N ARG A 84 15.03 22.12 6.73
CA ARG A 84 15.45 22.52 8.09
C ARG A 84 15.24 24.01 8.38
N GLN A 85 15.28 24.86 7.35
CA GLN A 85 15.14 26.31 7.47
C GLN A 85 13.68 26.79 7.32
N ASP A 86 12.77 25.90 6.91
CA ASP A 86 11.38 26.25 6.60
C ASP A 86 10.49 26.10 7.83
N ALA A 87 10.14 27.20 8.51
CA ALA A 87 9.24 27.18 9.66
C ALA A 87 7.85 26.59 9.34
N ALA A 88 7.34 26.81 8.12
CA ALA A 88 6.05 26.26 7.67
C ALA A 88 6.05 24.73 7.49
N TYR A 89 7.23 24.09 7.42
CA TYR A 89 7.33 22.65 7.25
C TYR A 89 6.93 21.88 8.52
N GLU A 90 6.96 22.53 9.68
CA GLU A 90 6.60 21.92 10.96
C GLU A 90 5.16 21.40 10.99
N GLU A 91 4.20 22.13 10.44
CA GLU A 91 2.79 21.72 10.40
C GLU A 91 2.61 20.44 9.57
N ARG A 92 3.29 20.35 8.42
CA ARG A 92 3.33 19.16 7.57
C ARG A 92 3.98 17.98 8.28
N LEU A 93 5.02 18.23 9.08
CA LEU A 93 5.67 17.19 9.89
C LEU A 93 4.74 16.70 11.01
N GLN A 94 4.00 17.60 11.67
CA GLN A 94 3.01 17.22 12.68
C GLN A 94 1.90 16.35 12.10
N SER A 95 1.33 16.72 10.95
CA SER A 95 0.29 15.91 10.29
C SER A 95 0.83 14.54 9.86
N THR A 96 2.07 14.47 9.37
CA THR A 96 2.75 13.21 9.03
C THR A 96 2.96 12.33 10.27
N ARG A 97 3.37 12.92 11.40
CA ARG A 97 3.51 12.21 12.68
C ARG A 97 2.16 11.69 13.18
N ARG A 98 1.09 12.47 13.05
CA ARG A 98 -0.29 12.02 13.37
C ARG A 98 -0.67 10.81 12.52
N LYS A 99 -0.41 10.84 11.20
CA LYS A 99 -0.62 9.71 10.28
C LYS A 99 0.19 8.47 10.70
N ALA A 100 1.47 8.64 11.07
CA ALA A 100 2.30 7.53 11.54
C ALA A 100 1.78 6.91 12.85
N ARG A 101 1.29 7.73 13.79
CA ARG A 101 0.61 7.23 15.01
C ARG A 101 -0.66 6.46 14.67
N GLN A 102 -1.46 6.95 13.72
CA GLN A 102 -2.66 6.23 13.28
C GLN A 102 -2.32 4.86 12.71
N VAL A 103 -1.22 4.72 11.95
CA VAL A 103 -0.74 3.41 11.49
C VAL A 103 -0.39 2.50 12.66
N ALA A 104 0.32 3.01 13.67
CA ALA A 104 0.61 2.24 14.88
C ALA A 104 -0.67 1.77 15.59
N THR A 105 -1.65 2.66 15.76
CA THR A 105 -2.95 2.32 16.38
C THR A 105 -3.73 1.31 15.53
N GLN A 106 -3.70 1.41 14.20
CA GLN A 106 -4.37 0.45 13.30
C GLN A 106 -3.75 -0.95 13.44
N LEU A 107 -2.42 -1.04 13.46
CA LEU A 107 -1.72 -2.32 13.67
C LEU A 107 -1.96 -2.88 15.07
N GLN A 108 -1.98 -2.02 16.10
CA GLN A 108 -2.33 -2.44 17.45
C GLN A 108 -3.76 -3.01 17.51
N LYS A 109 -4.75 -2.33 16.89
CA LYS A 109 -6.14 -2.79 16.82
C LYS A 109 -6.26 -4.11 16.04
N ALA A 110 -5.53 -4.25 14.94
CA ALA A 110 -5.47 -5.51 14.19
C ALA A 110 -4.95 -6.66 15.07
N ASN A 111 -3.85 -6.43 15.80
CA ASN A 111 -3.29 -7.41 16.73
C ASN A 111 -4.21 -7.72 17.93
N GLU A 112 -5.11 -6.80 18.29
CA GLU A 112 -6.15 -6.99 19.31
C GLU A 112 -7.42 -7.68 18.77
N GLY A 113 -7.46 -8.03 17.47
CA GLY A 113 -8.55 -8.79 16.85
C GLY A 113 -9.55 -7.97 16.03
N ASP A 114 -9.31 -6.67 15.80
CA ASP A 114 -10.16 -5.86 14.94
C ASP A 114 -10.06 -6.34 13.48
N ARG A 115 -11.12 -7.02 13.03
CA ARG A 115 -11.24 -7.58 11.69
C ARG A 115 -11.02 -6.54 10.59
N LYS A 116 -11.58 -5.34 10.74
CA LYS A 116 -11.50 -4.31 9.68
C LYS A 116 -10.06 -3.83 9.52
N MET A 117 -9.36 -3.61 10.63
CA MET A 117 -7.96 -3.16 10.60
C MET A 117 -7.02 -4.27 10.14
N MET A 118 -7.29 -5.53 10.50
CA MET A 118 -6.54 -6.68 10.02
C MET A 118 -6.63 -6.81 8.49
N ILE A 119 -7.84 -6.80 7.94
CA ILE A 119 -8.03 -6.88 6.49
C ILE A 119 -7.40 -5.68 5.79
N LYS A 120 -7.52 -4.47 6.35
CA LYS A 120 -6.87 -3.29 5.79
C LYS A 120 -5.35 -3.46 5.68
N ALA A 121 -4.70 -4.00 6.71
CA ALA A 121 -3.26 -4.28 6.69
C ALA A 121 -2.90 -5.33 5.63
N LEU A 122 -3.67 -6.41 5.53
CA LEU A 122 -3.47 -7.44 4.51
C LEU A 122 -3.74 -6.93 3.10
N ASN A 123 -4.75 -6.09 2.89
CA ASN A 123 -5.07 -5.49 1.59
C ASN A 123 -3.97 -4.52 1.12
N MET A 124 -3.29 -3.84 2.04
CA MET A 124 -2.07 -3.10 1.71
C MET A 124 -0.93 -4.05 1.34
N ALA A 125 -0.74 -5.10 2.14
CA ALA A 125 0.32 -6.08 1.93
C ALA A 125 0.15 -6.87 0.64
N TYR A 126 -1.04 -7.32 0.23
CA TYR A 126 -1.27 -8.07 -1.01
C TYR A 126 -1.68 -7.17 -2.19
N GLY A 127 -1.41 -5.86 -2.09
CA GLY A 127 -1.56 -4.93 -3.20
C GLY A 127 -2.98 -4.68 -3.70
N ARG A 128 -4.01 -4.92 -2.88
CA ARG A 128 -5.37 -4.46 -3.20
C ARG A 128 -5.47 -2.94 -3.11
N VAL A 129 -4.71 -2.35 -2.17
CA VAL A 129 -4.69 -0.91 -1.89
C VAL A 129 -3.24 -0.41 -1.73
N GLY A 130 -3.00 0.87 -2.07
CA GLY A 130 -1.77 1.58 -1.71
C GLY A 130 -0.65 1.45 -2.76
N ALA A 131 0.60 1.57 -2.29
CA ALA A 131 1.78 1.58 -3.16
C ALA A 131 1.98 0.26 -3.90
N ARG A 132 1.91 -0.87 -3.18
CA ARG A 132 2.12 -2.21 -3.76
C ARG A 132 1.23 -2.52 -4.95
N ARG A 133 0.00 -2.00 -4.93
CA ARG A 133 -0.94 -2.15 -6.03
C ARG A 133 -0.34 -1.61 -7.33
N ARG A 134 0.27 -0.42 -7.27
CA ARG A 134 0.92 0.20 -8.42
C ARG A 134 2.12 -0.61 -8.83
N ASP A 135 2.92 -1.06 -7.88
CA ASP A 135 4.09 -1.90 -8.15
C ASP A 135 3.72 -3.18 -8.92
N LEU A 136 2.58 -3.80 -8.57
CA LEU A 136 2.06 -4.99 -9.26
C LEU A 136 1.38 -4.67 -10.61
N LEU A 137 0.82 -3.47 -10.79
CA LEU A 137 0.22 -3.05 -12.06
C LEU A 137 1.26 -2.55 -13.07
N ASN A 138 2.33 -1.91 -12.61
CA ASN A 138 3.41 -1.35 -13.42
C ASN A 138 3.94 -2.32 -14.51
N PRO A 139 4.23 -3.61 -14.23
CA PRO A 139 4.70 -4.54 -15.27
C PRO A 139 3.65 -4.83 -16.36
N LEU A 140 2.37 -4.58 -16.11
CA LEU A 140 1.28 -4.79 -17.08
C LEU A 140 0.97 -3.55 -17.89
N LEU A 141 1.47 -2.38 -17.47
CA LEU A 141 1.26 -1.14 -18.20
C LEU A 141 2.22 -1.11 -19.40
N PRO A 142 1.81 -0.51 -20.53
CA PRO A 142 2.72 -0.30 -21.64
C PRO A 142 3.90 0.54 -21.12
N VAL A 143 5.12 0.03 -21.24
CA VAL A 143 6.31 0.84 -20.99
C VAL A 143 6.30 1.96 -22.05
N PRO A 144 6.53 3.23 -21.69
CA PRO A 144 6.61 4.35 -22.64
C PRO A 144 7.71 4.24 -23.72
N GLN A 145 8.36 3.08 -23.91
CA GLN A 145 9.42 2.86 -24.89
C GLN A 145 8.97 3.10 -26.34
N ALA A 146 7.67 3.09 -26.63
CA ALA A 146 7.13 3.49 -27.93
C ALA A 146 7.34 4.99 -28.30
N ALA A 147 7.85 5.82 -27.38
CA ALA A 147 8.27 7.20 -27.70
C ALA A 147 9.79 7.35 -27.97
N GLU A 148 10.61 6.37 -27.58
CA GLU A 148 12.08 6.46 -27.72
C GLU A 148 12.60 5.64 -28.92
N ASP A 149 11.84 4.66 -29.42
CA ASP A 149 12.26 3.79 -30.53
C ASP A 149 12.19 4.44 -31.93
N SER A 150 11.93 5.75 -32.02
CA SER A 150 12.10 6.54 -33.26
C SER A 150 13.43 7.30 -33.34
N ALA A 151 14.29 7.20 -32.32
CA ALA A 151 15.58 7.85 -32.31
C ALA A 151 16.69 6.93 -31.78
N LYS A 152 17.41 6.32 -32.75
CA LYS A 152 18.77 5.71 -32.68
C LYS A 152 18.87 4.20 -32.48
N ALA A 153 19.35 3.54 -33.53
CA ALA A 153 20.34 2.46 -33.44
C ALA A 153 21.77 3.07 -33.57
N PRO A 154 22.87 2.31 -33.43
CA PRO A 154 23.30 1.47 -32.28
C PRO A 154 24.77 1.77 -31.88
N VAL A 155 25.19 1.67 -30.60
CA VAL A 155 26.61 1.41 -30.23
C VAL A 155 26.72 0.72 -28.85
N GLY A 156 27.36 -0.46 -28.82
CA GLY A 156 28.32 -0.97 -27.81
C GLY A 156 27.95 -1.06 -26.32
N GLY A 157 27.85 -2.28 -25.78
CA GLY A 157 27.88 -2.58 -24.33
C GLY A 157 29.32 -2.63 -23.76
N PRO A 158 29.59 -3.32 -22.62
CA PRO A 158 28.68 -3.84 -21.58
C PRO A 158 29.10 -3.40 -20.14
N SER A 159 28.19 -3.40 -19.16
CA SER A 159 28.56 -3.68 -17.76
C SER A 159 27.35 -4.03 -16.89
N SER A 160 27.48 -5.19 -16.26
CA SER A 160 26.60 -5.85 -15.29
C SER A 160 26.72 -5.26 -13.88
N LEU A 161 25.62 -5.21 -13.11
CA LEU A 161 25.45 -5.58 -11.68
C LEU A 161 24.09 -5.05 -11.14
N PRO A 162 23.56 -5.59 -10.01
CA PRO A 162 22.19 -6.08 -9.91
C PRO A 162 21.17 -5.02 -9.45
N ALA A 163 19.94 -5.20 -9.94
CA ALA A 163 18.77 -4.38 -9.66
C ALA A 163 18.33 -4.46 -8.18
N GLY A 164 18.57 -3.37 -7.45
CA GLY A 164 17.79 -3.03 -6.25
C GLY A 164 16.43 -2.44 -6.65
N PRO A 165 15.40 -2.48 -5.76
CA PRO A 165 14.09 -1.93 -6.06
C PRO A 165 14.18 -0.44 -6.39
N ARG A 166 13.97 -0.14 -7.67
CA ARG A 166 14.15 1.17 -8.27
C ARG A 166 13.17 2.18 -7.69
N GLU A 167 13.71 3.35 -7.39
CA GLU A 167 13.04 4.54 -6.87
C GLU A 167 11.89 4.99 -7.78
N TYR A 168 10.71 5.16 -7.19
CA TYR A 168 9.72 6.11 -7.69
C TYR A 168 9.18 6.93 -6.52
N LEU A 169 9.70 8.17 -6.46
CA LEU A 169 9.21 9.28 -5.66
C LEU A 169 7.76 9.60 -6.02
N ALA A 170 6.93 9.68 -4.97
CA ALA A 170 5.72 10.48 -4.83
C ALA A 170 4.71 10.47 -6.00
N ASP A 171 3.59 9.74 -5.85
CA ASP A 171 2.40 10.37 -5.28
C ASP A 171 1.27 9.36 -5.02
N SER A 172 0.43 9.65 -4.03
CA SER A 172 -0.87 8.99 -3.86
C SER A 172 -1.85 9.85 -3.07
N LEU A 173 -2.45 10.74 -3.85
CA LEU A 173 -3.81 11.26 -3.80
C LEU A 173 -4.02 12.63 -3.11
N PRO A 174 -4.90 13.44 -3.73
CA PRO A 174 -4.96 14.89 -3.62
C PRO A 174 -5.80 15.32 -2.41
N ASP A 175 -5.62 16.55 -1.96
CA ASP A 175 -6.68 17.28 -1.28
C ASP A 175 -6.82 18.70 -1.87
N PRO A 176 -8.07 19.17 -2.06
CA PRO A 176 -8.39 20.48 -2.62
C PRO A 176 -8.32 21.54 -1.53
N THR A 177 -7.80 22.72 -1.87
CA THR A 177 -8.03 24.07 -1.28
C THR A 177 -6.74 24.87 -1.15
N ALA A 178 -6.58 25.85 -2.04
CA ALA A 178 -5.91 27.14 -1.86
C ALA A 178 -6.02 27.88 -3.21
N LEU A 179 -7.08 28.67 -3.38
CA LEU A 179 -7.03 30.13 -3.33
C LEU A 179 -6.31 30.74 -4.54
N GLU A 180 -7.14 31.27 -5.43
CA GLU A 180 -6.81 32.20 -6.50
C GLU A 180 -5.89 33.32 -6.00
N GLN A 181 -4.76 33.49 -6.67
CA GLN A 181 -4.06 34.78 -6.70
C GLN A 181 -3.80 35.15 -8.16
N LYS A 182 -4.53 36.18 -8.56
CA LYS A 182 -4.56 36.85 -9.85
C LYS A 182 -3.49 37.94 -9.85
N VAL A 183 -2.52 37.88 -10.75
CA VAL A 183 -1.68 39.03 -11.17
C VAL A 183 -1.22 38.78 -12.62
N PRO A 184 -0.90 39.83 -13.41
CA PRO A 184 -1.62 40.12 -14.66
C PRO A 184 -0.73 39.91 -15.89
N LEU A 185 -1.33 39.58 -17.04
CA LEU A 185 -0.63 39.63 -18.32
C LEU A 185 -0.59 41.07 -18.86
N PRO A 186 0.55 41.53 -19.42
CA PRO A 186 0.61 42.74 -20.20
C PRO A 186 0.05 42.51 -21.61
N SER A 187 -0.72 43.49 -22.05
CA SER A 187 -1.30 43.68 -23.37
C SER A 187 -0.24 43.95 -24.43
N HIS A 188 -0.27 43.19 -25.53
CA HIS A 188 0.18 43.67 -26.84
C HIS A 188 -0.74 43.10 -27.92
N ASP A 189 -1.57 43.98 -28.48
CA ASP A 189 -2.10 43.85 -29.83
C ASP A 189 -0.92 43.97 -30.83
N PRO A 190 -0.98 43.26 -31.97
CA PRO A 190 -1.47 43.97 -33.14
C PRO A 190 -2.34 43.13 -34.07
N THR A 191 -3.33 43.84 -34.61
CA THR A 191 -4.15 43.48 -35.75
C THR A 191 -3.33 43.35 -37.04
N GLN A 192 -3.73 42.36 -37.85
CA GLN A 192 -3.69 42.29 -39.32
C GLN A 192 -2.33 42.22 -40.05
N ALA A 193 -2.08 41.08 -40.68
CA ALA A 193 -1.58 41.03 -42.05
C ALA A 193 -2.03 39.73 -42.74
N VAL A 194 -2.88 39.89 -43.76
CA VAL A 194 -3.22 38.88 -44.76
C VAL A 194 -2.01 38.68 -45.68
N LYS A 195 -1.62 37.42 -45.96
CA LYS A 195 -1.33 36.89 -47.31
C LYS A 195 -0.68 35.50 -47.25
N ASP A 196 -1.41 34.56 -47.85
CA ASP A 196 -0.99 33.53 -48.81
C ASP A 196 0.16 32.56 -48.52
N VAL A 197 0.00 31.39 -49.16
CA VAL A 197 0.97 30.31 -49.38
C VAL A 197 1.00 29.23 -48.28
N ASN A 198 0.18 28.18 -48.42
CA ASN A 198 0.58 27.00 -49.18
C ASN A 198 -0.44 25.87 -48.96
N ASP A 199 -1.13 25.50 -50.03
CA ASP A 199 -2.07 24.38 -50.09
C ASP A 199 -1.29 23.06 -50.09
N SER A 200 -0.74 22.68 -48.94
CA SER A 200 -0.26 21.32 -48.71
C SER A 200 -1.47 20.48 -48.31
N LYS A 201 -2.19 20.02 -49.34
CA LYS A 201 -3.35 19.12 -49.27
C LYS A 201 -2.91 17.76 -48.68
N GLN A 202 -2.68 17.72 -47.37
CA GLN A 202 -2.73 16.48 -46.60
C GLN A 202 -4.11 15.88 -46.86
N PRO A 203 -4.20 14.59 -47.26
CA PRO A 203 -5.50 13.97 -47.45
C PRO A 203 -6.29 14.17 -46.16
N LYS A 204 -7.48 14.76 -46.27
CA LYS A 204 -8.41 14.89 -45.15
C LYS A 204 -8.73 13.48 -44.70
N GLU A 205 -7.93 12.93 -43.78
CA GLU A 205 -8.26 11.73 -43.06
C GLU A 205 -9.67 11.97 -42.52
N SER A 206 -10.63 11.22 -43.07
CA SER A 206 -12.02 11.27 -42.64
C SER A 206 -12.01 11.23 -41.13
N ARG A 207 -12.45 12.31 -40.47
CA ARG A 207 -12.39 12.46 -39.00
C ARG A 207 -12.89 11.18 -38.37
N ALA A 208 -11.99 10.39 -37.77
CA ALA A 208 -12.32 9.06 -37.28
C ALA A 208 -13.50 9.15 -36.31
N SER A 209 -14.49 8.28 -36.48
CA SER A 209 -15.65 8.23 -35.59
C SER A 209 -15.19 8.04 -34.15
N VAL A 210 -15.91 8.61 -33.19
CA VAL A 210 -15.62 8.45 -31.75
C VAL A 210 -15.56 6.96 -31.38
N LYS A 211 -16.44 6.13 -31.97
CA LYS A 211 -16.46 4.67 -31.78
C LYS A 211 -15.18 4.00 -32.30
N ASP A 212 -14.63 4.47 -33.41
CA ASP A 212 -13.40 3.90 -33.97
C ASP A 212 -12.20 4.31 -33.14
N GLN A 213 -12.17 5.55 -32.64
CA GLN A 213 -11.12 6.00 -31.73
C GLN A 213 -11.10 5.19 -30.43
N THR A 214 -12.27 4.90 -29.85
CA THR A 214 -12.36 4.13 -28.60
C THR A 214 -12.01 2.66 -28.82
N ARG A 215 -12.44 2.05 -29.95
CA ARG A 215 -12.05 0.68 -30.34
C ARG A 215 -10.55 0.56 -30.53
N ARG A 216 -9.95 1.44 -31.34
CA ARG A 216 -8.49 1.49 -31.56
C ARG A 216 -7.72 1.61 -30.25
N PHE A 217 -8.22 2.41 -29.30
CA PHE A 217 -7.62 2.51 -27.98
C PHE A 217 -7.69 1.20 -27.20
N ILE A 218 -8.85 0.54 -27.17
CA ILE A 218 -9.03 -0.75 -26.48
C ILE A 218 -8.13 -1.83 -27.10
N ASP A 219 -8.02 -1.86 -28.42
CA ASP A 219 -7.18 -2.81 -29.15
C ASP A 219 -5.68 -2.54 -28.92
N SER A 220 -5.30 -1.29 -28.64
CA SER A 220 -3.92 -0.91 -28.31
C SER A 220 -3.48 -1.27 -26.88
N LEU A 221 -4.40 -1.72 -26.03
CA LEU A 221 -4.08 -2.09 -24.65
C LEU A 221 -3.20 -3.36 -24.61
N PRO A 222 -2.26 -3.47 -23.64
CA PRO A 222 -1.48 -4.68 -23.47
C PRO A 222 -2.39 -5.90 -23.27
N LEU A 223 -2.07 -7.00 -23.96
CA LEU A 223 -2.84 -8.25 -23.90
C LEU A 223 -3.07 -8.76 -22.46
N PRO A 224 -2.08 -8.75 -21.53
CA PRO A 224 -2.30 -9.19 -20.15
C PRO A 224 -3.33 -8.32 -19.42
N LEU A 225 -3.26 -7.00 -19.64
CA LEU A 225 -4.17 -6.03 -19.05
C LEU A 225 -5.60 -6.22 -19.61
N HIS A 226 -5.72 -6.39 -20.93
CA HIS A 226 -6.99 -6.64 -21.59
C HIS A 226 -7.68 -7.89 -21.04
N ALA A 227 -6.95 -9.01 -20.93
CA ALA A 227 -7.45 -10.25 -20.34
C ALA A 227 -7.87 -10.06 -18.87
N LEU A 228 -7.09 -9.31 -18.09
CA LEU A 228 -7.43 -9.02 -16.71
C LEU A 228 -8.75 -8.24 -16.60
N ILE A 229 -8.96 -7.18 -17.40
CA ILE A 229 -10.22 -6.43 -17.40
C ILE A 229 -11.40 -7.34 -17.73
N LEU A 230 -11.30 -8.11 -18.81
CA LEU A 230 -12.38 -9.01 -19.23
C LEU A 230 -12.69 -10.05 -18.16
N SER A 231 -11.66 -10.65 -17.57
CA SER A 231 -11.83 -11.63 -16.50
C SER A 231 -12.51 -11.02 -15.28
N GLN A 232 -12.18 -9.78 -14.89
CA GLN A 232 -12.77 -9.13 -13.72
C GLN A 232 -14.24 -8.78 -13.96
N ILE A 233 -14.60 -8.38 -15.18
CA ILE A 233 -16.00 -8.14 -15.58
C ILE A 233 -16.78 -9.46 -15.50
N ALA A 234 -16.22 -10.55 -16.04
CA ALA A 234 -16.85 -11.86 -16.07
C ALA A 234 -17.02 -12.48 -14.66
N SER A 235 -15.98 -12.43 -13.83
CA SER A 235 -15.96 -13.07 -12.51
C SER A 235 -16.59 -12.21 -11.41
N SER A 236 -16.60 -10.88 -11.57
CA SER A 236 -17.16 -9.91 -10.60
C SER A 236 -16.80 -10.23 -9.13
N PRO A 237 -15.50 -10.19 -8.75
CA PRO A 237 -15.04 -10.52 -7.40
C PRO A 237 -15.67 -9.61 -6.32
N PRO A 238 -15.71 -10.00 -5.03
CA PRO A 238 -16.38 -9.21 -3.99
C PRO A 238 -15.81 -7.79 -3.85
N GLU A 239 -16.68 -6.77 -3.81
CA GLU A 239 -16.33 -5.34 -3.76
C GLU A 239 -15.91 -4.88 -2.35
N GLN A 240 -14.83 -5.43 -1.79
CA GLN A 240 -14.38 -5.06 -0.44
C GLN A 240 -13.62 -3.72 -0.40
N THR A 241 -12.79 -3.46 -1.41
CA THR A 241 -11.87 -2.32 -1.44
C THR A 241 -12.27 -1.29 -2.48
N ARG A 242 -12.65 -1.74 -3.67
CA ARG A 242 -13.01 -0.90 -4.82
C ARG A 242 -14.17 -1.52 -5.59
N ARG A 243 -14.83 -0.69 -6.41
CA ARG A 243 -15.92 -1.11 -7.30
C ARG A 243 -15.34 -1.77 -8.54
N ASN A 244 -16.01 -2.83 -9.02
CA ASN A 244 -15.56 -3.53 -10.20
C ASN A 244 -15.88 -2.76 -11.48
N PRO A 245 -15.03 -2.86 -12.52
CA PRO A 245 -15.40 -2.42 -13.86
C PRO A 245 -16.59 -3.25 -14.35
N LYS A 246 -17.58 -2.58 -14.94
CA LYS A 246 -18.81 -3.24 -15.45
C LYS A 246 -18.76 -3.55 -16.95
N ARG A 247 -17.96 -2.79 -17.70
CA ARG A 247 -17.89 -2.87 -19.16
C ARG A 247 -16.53 -2.40 -19.65
N LEU A 248 -16.07 -3.01 -20.75
CA LEU A 248 -14.89 -2.57 -21.48
C LEU A 248 -15.18 -1.41 -22.45
N SER A 249 -16.45 -1.03 -22.64
CA SER A 249 -16.81 0.08 -23.53
C SER A 249 -16.73 1.46 -22.85
N ILE A 250 -16.18 2.42 -23.59
CA ILE A 250 -16.03 3.81 -23.17
C ILE A 250 -17.30 4.58 -23.56
N PRO A 251 -18.10 5.07 -22.60
CA PRO A 251 -19.34 5.79 -22.92
C PRO A 251 -19.05 7.24 -23.32
N ILE A 252 -18.76 7.45 -24.60
CA ILE A 252 -18.58 8.78 -25.19
C ILE A 252 -19.68 9.01 -26.21
N ALA A 253 -20.39 10.13 -26.10
CA ALA A 253 -21.37 10.55 -27.08
C ALA A 253 -20.68 10.97 -28.38
N GLU A 254 -21.23 10.56 -29.52
CA GLU A 254 -20.68 10.93 -30.83
C GLU A 254 -20.83 12.43 -31.11
N LEU A 255 -21.93 13.02 -30.63
CA LEU A 255 -22.30 14.41 -30.84
C LEU A 255 -22.25 15.20 -29.52
N ASN A 256 -21.92 16.48 -29.63
CA ASN A 256 -22.00 17.44 -28.53
C ASN A 256 -23.43 18.00 -28.38
N ALA A 257 -23.63 18.88 -27.38
CA ALA A 257 -24.93 19.53 -27.14
C ALA A 257 -25.46 20.37 -28.32
N TRP A 258 -24.59 20.80 -29.23
CA TRP A 258 -24.93 21.51 -30.46
C TRP A 258 -25.06 20.59 -31.68
N HIS A 259 -25.19 19.27 -31.47
CA HIS A 259 -25.31 18.27 -32.55
C HIS A 259 -24.11 18.26 -33.53
N ARG A 260 -22.94 18.73 -33.09
CA ARG A 260 -21.66 18.65 -33.83
C ARG A 260 -20.83 17.47 -33.34
N PRO A 261 -19.92 16.89 -34.13
CA PRO A 261 -19.05 15.80 -33.66
C PRO A 261 -18.26 16.20 -32.41
N MET A 262 -18.07 15.26 -31.49
CA MET A 262 -17.34 15.50 -30.25
C MET A 262 -15.89 15.94 -30.56
N PRO A 263 -15.38 17.05 -29.96
CA PRO A 263 -14.03 17.51 -30.20
C PRO A 263 -12.98 16.45 -29.86
N GLN A 264 -12.00 16.23 -30.73
CA GLN A 264 -11.01 15.15 -30.58
C GLN A 264 -10.20 15.24 -29.28
N LEU A 265 -9.80 16.44 -28.86
CA LEU A 265 -9.11 16.64 -27.57
C LEU A 265 -9.99 16.21 -26.39
N ARG A 266 -11.29 16.49 -26.45
CA ARG A 266 -12.24 16.07 -25.41
C ARG A 266 -12.40 14.55 -25.40
N VAL A 267 -12.47 13.91 -26.57
CA VAL A 267 -12.50 12.44 -26.70
C VAL A 267 -11.25 11.83 -26.07
N ARG A 268 -10.06 12.33 -26.41
CA ARG A 268 -8.78 11.87 -25.83
C ARG A 268 -8.76 12.01 -24.30
N ASN A 269 -9.15 13.16 -23.78
CA ASN A 269 -9.19 13.38 -22.33
C ASN A 269 -10.22 12.47 -21.64
N GLN A 270 -11.36 12.21 -22.27
CA GLN A 270 -12.35 11.26 -21.76
C GLN A 270 -11.86 9.80 -21.79
N ILE A 271 -11.13 9.41 -22.84
CA ILE A 271 -10.47 8.10 -22.92
C ILE A 271 -9.43 7.98 -21.81
N GLN A 272 -8.58 9.00 -21.60
CA GLN A 272 -7.58 9.02 -20.52
C GLN A 272 -8.24 8.96 -19.14
N ALA A 273 -9.29 9.75 -18.91
CA ALA A 273 -10.03 9.74 -17.64
C ALA A 273 -10.72 8.38 -17.39
N TRP A 274 -11.29 7.77 -18.43
CA TRP A 274 -11.82 6.41 -18.37
C TRP A 274 -10.71 5.42 -18.03
N TYR A 275 -9.57 5.50 -18.72
CA TYR A 275 -8.44 4.59 -18.51
C TYR A 275 -7.92 4.69 -17.08
N ALA A 276 -7.67 5.89 -16.56
CA ALA A 276 -7.28 6.12 -15.18
C ALA A 276 -8.30 5.52 -14.19
N LYS A 277 -9.61 5.75 -14.42
CA LYS A 277 -10.68 5.18 -13.59
C LYS A 277 -10.72 3.65 -13.67
N THR A 278 -10.49 3.07 -14.85
CA THR A 278 -10.41 1.62 -15.00
C THR A 278 -9.21 1.07 -14.24
N LEU A 279 -8.01 1.61 -14.45
CA LEU A 279 -6.81 1.23 -13.69
C LEU A 279 -7.00 1.37 -12.18
N ASP A 280 -7.77 2.36 -11.73
CA ASP A 280 -8.16 2.52 -10.33
C ASP A 280 -9.18 1.49 -9.85
N SER A 281 -10.00 0.90 -10.70
CA SER A 281 -10.91 -0.20 -10.34
C SER A 281 -10.28 -1.59 -10.39
N LEU A 282 -9.21 -1.77 -11.18
CA LEU A 282 -8.64 -3.09 -11.40
C LEU A 282 -8.00 -3.69 -10.14
N LEU A 283 -8.07 -5.00 -10.00
CA LEU A 283 -7.39 -5.73 -8.95
C LEU A 283 -6.11 -6.34 -9.54
N PRO A 284 -4.91 -5.96 -9.06
CA PRO A 284 -3.67 -6.45 -9.66
C PRO A 284 -3.51 -7.95 -9.46
N PRO A 285 -2.87 -8.66 -10.41
CA PRO A 285 -2.51 -10.04 -10.21
C PRO A 285 -1.39 -10.17 -9.18
N LEU A 286 -1.45 -11.22 -8.37
CA LEU A 286 -0.38 -11.57 -7.45
C LEU A 286 0.68 -12.43 -8.15
N PRO A 287 1.95 -12.35 -7.71
CA PRO A 287 2.98 -13.33 -8.08
C PRO A 287 2.57 -14.74 -7.65
N ASP A 288 3.03 -15.74 -8.39
CA ASP A 288 2.64 -17.13 -8.19
C ASP A 288 2.95 -17.64 -6.78
N GLU A 289 4.15 -17.36 -6.27
CA GLU A 289 4.57 -17.79 -4.92
C GLU A 289 3.61 -17.28 -3.83
N GLU A 290 3.26 -16.00 -3.93
CA GLU A 290 2.38 -15.33 -2.97
C GLU A 290 0.95 -15.82 -3.08
N TRP A 291 0.48 -16.04 -4.31
CA TRP A 291 -0.85 -16.56 -4.58
C TRP A 291 -1.03 -17.97 -4.03
N HIS A 292 -0.07 -18.87 -4.29
CA HIS A 292 -0.11 -20.25 -3.77
C HIS A 292 0.00 -20.30 -2.25
N ARG A 293 0.85 -19.46 -1.64
CA ARG A 293 0.94 -19.32 -0.18
C ARG A 293 -0.39 -18.88 0.42
N LEU A 294 -1.00 -17.82 -0.12
CA LEU A 294 -2.26 -17.28 0.40
C LEU A 294 -3.40 -18.29 0.19
N HIS A 295 -3.40 -19.00 -0.93
CA HIS A 295 -4.31 -20.11 -1.18
C HIS A 295 -4.14 -21.25 -0.16
N ALA A 296 -2.90 -21.64 0.16
CA ALA A 296 -2.62 -22.69 1.15
C ALA A 296 -3.06 -22.29 2.57
N LEU A 297 -2.95 -21.01 2.92
CA LEU A 297 -3.45 -20.45 4.18
C LEU A 297 -4.98 -20.38 4.22
N ALA A 298 -5.62 -19.93 3.13
CA ALA A 298 -7.08 -19.80 3.03
C ALA A 298 -7.80 -21.16 2.98
N SER A 299 -7.18 -22.15 2.33
CA SER A 299 -7.65 -23.55 2.30
C SER A 299 -7.38 -24.31 3.59
N GLY A 300 -6.50 -23.80 4.47
CA GLY A 300 -6.14 -24.44 5.73
C GLY A 300 -5.14 -25.61 5.59
N LYS A 301 -4.51 -25.77 4.41
CA LYS A 301 -3.41 -26.74 4.21
C LYS A 301 -2.22 -26.43 5.12
N VAL A 302 -1.92 -25.14 5.28
CA VAL A 302 -0.89 -24.67 6.21
C VAL A 302 -1.52 -24.33 7.55
N LYS A 303 -0.99 -24.93 8.62
CA LYS A 303 -1.42 -24.65 9.99
C LYS A 303 -0.99 -23.24 10.40
N PHE A 304 -1.90 -22.50 11.03
CA PHE A 304 -1.59 -21.20 11.62
C PHE A 304 -0.67 -21.39 12.83
N GLU A 305 0.54 -20.81 12.79
CA GLU A 305 1.56 -20.90 13.86
C GLU A 305 1.17 -20.17 15.17
N GLY A 306 0.00 -19.53 15.21
CA GLY A 306 -0.45 -18.75 16.37
C GLY A 306 0.20 -17.37 16.44
N MET A 307 -0.29 -16.53 17.35
CA MET A 307 0.33 -15.24 17.63
C MET A 307 1.50 -15.39 18.59
N LYS A 308 2.55 -14.59 18.38
CA LYS A 308 3.60 -14.41 19.38
C LYS A 308 3.04 -13.70 20.61
N ALA A 309 3.27 -14.28 21.79
CA ALA A 309 2.81 -13.69 23.05
C ALA A 309 3.41 -12.29 23.27
N ARG A 310 2.55 -11.32 23.59
CA ARG A 310 2.98 -9.96 23.92
C ARG A 310 3.55 -9.95 25.33
N ARG A 311 4.69 -9.26 25.54
CA ARG A 311 5.18 -8.97 26.90
C ARG A 311 4.11 -8.17 27.65
N ARG A 312 3.61 -8.73 28.76
CA ARG A 312 2.64 -8.06 29.65
C ARG A 312 3.18 -6.69 30.08
N LYS A 313 2.36 -5.64 29.99
CA LYS A 313 2.66 -4.39 30.68
C LYS A 313 2.50 -4.66 32.17
N LEU A 314 3.46 -4.23 32.99
CA LEU A 314 3.41 -4.43 34.44
C LEU A 314 2.25 -3.67 35.10
N ALA A 315 1.75 -2.61 34.46
CA ALA A 315 0.50 -1.97 34.82
C ALA A 315 -0.66 -2.78 34.22
N ALA A 316 -1.39 -3.51 35.06
CA ALA A 316 -2.70 -4.04 34.71
C ALA A 316 -3.59 -2.84 34.32
N GLU A 317 -4.34 -2.96 33.22
CA GLU A 317 -5.37 -1.96 32.90
C GLU A 317 -6.39 -1.99 34.05
N PRO A 318 -6.72 -0.84 34.66
CA PRO A 318 -7.61 -0.81 35.81
C PRO A 318 -8.96 -1.44 35.43
N THR A 319 -9.43 -2.33 36.28
CA THR A 319 -10.69 -3.04 36.07
C THR A 319 -11.82 -2.03 35.96
N ALA A 320 -12.87 -2.33 35.18
CA ALA A 320 -14.02 -1.44 35.03
C ALA A 320 -14.58 -0.96 36.39
N LEU A 321 -14.59 -1.88 37.37
CA LEU A 321 -14.96 -1.63 38.75
C LEU A 321 -14.00 -0.66 39.45
N GLU A 322 -12.68 -0.87 39.34
CA GLU A 322 -11.67 0.04 39.89
C GLU A 322 -11.79 1.45 39.30
N MET A 323 -12.11 1.56 38.01
CA MET A 323 -12.34 2.85 37.35
C MET A 323 -13.63 3.53 37.82
N VAL A 324 -14.70 2.77 38.08
CA VAL A 324 -15.93 3.32 38.67
C VAL A 324 -15.68 3.78 40.10
N VAL A 325 -14.92 3.00 40.88
CA VAL A 325 -14.56 3.34 42.26
C VAL A 325 -13.65 4.57 42.32
N LEU A 326 -12.70 4.71 41.40
CA LEU A 326 -11.75 5.84 41.38
C LEU A 326 -12.32 7.11 40.74
N ASN A 327 -13.12 6.99 39.67
CA ASN A 327 -13.54 8.14 38.85
C ASN A 327 -15.05 8.38 38.82
N GLY A 328 -15.87 7.56 39.48
CA GLY A 328 -17.33 7.69 39.53
C GLY A 328 -18.06 7.43 38.20
N ARG A 329 -17.34 7.28 37.09
CA ARG A 329 -17.87 7.02 35.75
C ARG A 329 -16.90 6.16 34.94
N VAL A 330 -17.45 5.25 34.14
CA VAL A 330 -16.67 4.55 33.12
C VAL A 330 -16.40 5.51 31.94
N PRO A 331 -15.15 5.71 31.51
CA PRO A 331 -14.85 6.52 30.35
C PRO A 331 -15.60 6.04 29.11
N GLU A 332 -16.13 6.97 28.33
CA GLU A 332 -16.81 6.67 27.07
C GLU A 332 -15.85 5.92 26.11
N GLY A 333 -16.29 4.78 25.56
CA GLY A 333 -15.44 3.89 24.76
C GLY A 333 -14.64 2.83 25.54
N PHE A 334 -14.73 2.76 26.88
CA PHE A 334 -14.13 1.64 27.64
C PHE A 334 -14.73 0.28 27.24
N LEU A 335 -16.04 0.23 26.96
CA LEU A 335 -16.72 -0.99 26.51
C LEU A 335 -16.37 -1.39 25.07
N GLU A 336 -16.04 -0.43 24.20
CA GLU A 336 -15.59 -0.73 22.83
C GLU A 336 -14.27 -1.51 22.84
N LYS A 337 -13.42 -1.31 23.86
CA LYS A 337 -12.19 -2.10 24.08
C LYS A 337 -12.48 -3.55 24.49
N ARG A 338 -13.73 -3.94 24.76
CA ARG A 338 -14.11 -5.29 25.20
C ARG A 338 -14.31 -6.26 24.03
N TRP A 339 -14.54 -5.79 22.81
CA TRP A 339 -14.70 -6.65 21.64
C TRP A 339 -13.38 -7.13 21.02
N LYS A 340 -12.31 -7.18 21.82
CA LYS A 340 -11.04 -7.81 21.44
C LYS A 340 -11.30 -9.28 21.19
N ARG A 341 -11.32 -9.67 19.93
CA ARG A 341 -11.43 -11.08 19.55
C ARG A 341 -10.05 -11.70 19.69
N GLU A 342 -9.96 -12.79 20.42
CA GLU A 342 -8.76 -13.61 20.38
C GLU A 342 -8.55 -14.10 18.94
N ILE A 343 -7.34 -13.93 18.43
CA ILE A 343 -6.99 -14.32 17.06
C ILE A 343 -6.90 -15.84 17.01
N THR A 344 -8.02 -16.48 16.74
CA THR A 344 -8.11 -17.94 16.56
C THR A 344 -7.68 -18.33 15.14
N PRO A 345 -7.25 -19.58 14.91
CA PRO A 345 -6.97 -20.09 13.56
C PRO A 345 -8.16 -19.95 12.61
N ARG A 346 -9.39 -20.17 13.11
CA ARG A 346 -10.63 -20.00 12.33
C ARG A 346 -10.85 -18.55 11.90
N TYR A 347 -10.59 -17.60 12.80
CA TYR A 347 -10.65 -16.18 12.49
C TYR A 347 -9.65 -15.82 11.38
N MET A 348 -8.38 -16.22 11.51
CA MET A 348 -7.37 -15.93 10.49
C MET A 348 -7.68 -16.60 9.16
N GLY A 349 -8.15 -17.85 9.17
CA GLY A 349 -8.60 -18.55 7.97
C GLY A 349 -9.72 -17.81 7.23
N SER A 350 -10.70 -17.25 7.96
CA SER A 350 -11.75 -16.42 7.37
C SER A 350 -11.20 -15.12 6.77
N VAL A 351 -10.27 -14.46 7.46
CA VAL A 351 -9.65 -13.22 6.99
C VAL A 351 -8.81 -13.44 5.73
N TRP A 352 -7.99 -14.50 5.70
CA TRP A 352 -7.21 -14.85 4.51
C TRP A 352 -8.11 -15.20 3.33
N ARG A 353 -9.21 -15.92 3.57
CA ARG A 353 -10.20 -16.26 2.54
C ARG A 353 -10.76 -15.01 1.87
N GLU A 354 -11.22 -14.06 2.66
CA GLU A 354 -11.81 -12.81 2.15
C GLU A 354 -10.82 -11.98 1.33
N VAL A 355 -9.55 -11.91 1.74
CA VAL A 355 -8.50 -11.23 0.96
C VAL A 355 -8.21 -12.01 -0.33
N PHE A 356 -8.14 -13.35 -0.24
CA PHE A 356 -7.84 -14.23 -1.37
C PHE A 356 -8.93 -14.20 -2.44
N GLU A 357 -10.21 -14.05 -2.08
CA GLU A 357 -11.33 -13.92 -3.03
C GLU A 357 -11.13 -12.78 -4.04
N GLN A 358 -10.41 -11.72 -3.65
CA GLN A 358 -10.07 -10.57 -4.47
C GLN A 358 -8.75 -10.69 -5.26
N CYS A 359 -8.04 -11.80 -5.13
CA CYS A 359 -6.69 -11.96 -5.71
C CYS A 359 -6.76 -12.77 -7.00
N PRO A 360 -6.54 -12.14 -8.17
CA PRO A 360 -6.30 -12.86 -9.41
C PRO A 360 -4.85 -13.33 -9.51
N ARG A 361 -4.65 -14.40 -10.27
CA ARG A 361 -3.37 -14.84 -10.84
C ARG A 361 -3.49 -14.77 -12.35
N LEU A 362 -2.47 -14.28 -13.04
CA LEU A 362 -2.43 -14.29 -14.50
C LEU A 362 -1.62 -15.49 -14.97
N ASP A 363 -2.26 -16.35 -15.76
CA ASP A 363 -1.62 -17.50 -16.38
C ASP A 363 -1.51 -17.24 -17.89
N PHE A 364 -0.30 -17.39 -18.43
CA PHE A 364 -0.07 -17.36 -19.86
C PHE A 364 -0.19 -18.78 -20.42
N GLU A 365 -1.22 -19.01 -21.25
CA GLU A 365 -1.42 -20.30 -21.89
C GLU A 365 -0.63 -20.35 -23.20
N SER A 366 0.48 -21.09 -23.20
CA SER A 366 1.38 -21.21 -24.36
C SER A 366 0.71 -21.83 -25.59
N ALA A 367 -0.28 -22.70 -25.38
CA ALA A 367 -1.00 -23.38 -26.46
C ALA A 367 -1.93 -22.45 -27.24
N THR A 368 -2.62 -21.53 -26.55
CA THR A 368 -3.60 -20.63 -27.18
C THR A 368 -3.04 -19.23 -27.43
N GLY A 369 -1.88 -18.91 -26.85
CA GLY A 369 -1.29 -17.56 -26.85
C GLY A 369 -2.14 -16.54 -26.09
N LYS A 370 -3.10 -17.00 -25.28
CA LYS A 370 -4.03 -16.14 -24.55
C LYS A 370 -3.62 -16.02 -23.09
N TRP A 371 -3.83 -14.82 -22.57
CA TRP A 371 -3.75 -14.56 -21.14
C TRP A 371 -5.08 -14.96 -20.52
N SER A 372 -5.02 -15.76 -19.46
CA SER A 372 -6.18 -16.13 -18.65
C SER A 372 -5.93 -15.68 -17.21
N ALA A 373 -7.00 -15.33 -16.49
CA ALA A 373 -6.90 -14.95 -15.10
C ALA A 373 -7.68 -15.94 -14.23
N VAL A 374 -6.99 -16.54 -13.26
CA VAL A 374 -7.60 -17.42 -12.26
C VAL A 374 -7.87 -16.61 -11.00
N TRP A 375 -9.15 -16.51 -10.62
CA TRP A 375 -9.55 -15.76 -9.43
C TRP A 375 -9.60 -16.65 -8.19
N GLY A 376 -9.20 -16.09 -7.04
CA GLY A 376 -9.18 -16.84 -5.78
C GLY A 376 -10.54 -17.38 -5.35
N HIS A 377 -11.65 -16.68 -5.62
CA HIS A 377 -12.99 -17.21 -5.28
C HIS A 377 -13.36 -18.44 -6.13
N HIS A 378 -12.93 -18.51 -7.40
CA HIS A 378 -13.07 -19.72 -8.21
C HIS A 378 -12.16 -20.83 -7.69
N ALA A 379 -10.91 -20.52 -7.35
CA ALA A 379 -9.95 -21.50 -6.83
C ALA A 379 -10.41 -22.13 -5.50
N LEU A 380 -11.10 -21.38 -4.63
CA LEU A 380 -11.69 -21.91 -3.39
C LEU A 380 -12.95 -22.73 -3.63
N ALA A 381 -13.71 -22.44 -4.69
CA ALA A 381 -14.93 -23.16 -5.02
C ALA A 381 -14.65 -24.54 -5.59
N VAL A 382 -13.51 -24.71 -6.28
CA VAL A 382 -13.03 -26.02 -6.73
C VAL A 382 -12.68 -26.85 -5.49
N ARG A 383 -13.58 -27.77 -5.13
CA ARG A 383 -13.26 -28.79 -4.13
C ARG A 383 -12.05 -29.57 -4.62
N PRO A 384 -11.05 -29.87 -3.77
CA PRO A 384 -9.97 -30.75 -4.18
C PRO A 384 -10.62 -32.07 -4.60
N VAL A 385 -10.54 -32.38 -5.90
CA VAL A 385 -10.78 -33.73 -6.40
C VAL A 385 -9.77 -34.58 -5.64
N ALA A 386 -10.25 -35.44 -4.74
CA ALA A 386 -9.40 -36.40 -4.07
C ALA A 386 -8.74 -37.22 -5.18
N THR A 387 -7.44 -37.00 -5.41
CA THR A 387 -6.64 -37.82 -6.31
C THR A 387 -6.55 -39.20 -5.67
N THR A 388 -7.48 -40.07 -6.03
CA THR A 388 -7.42 -41.52 -5.83
C THR A 388 -6.39 -42.08 -6.81
N GLU A 389 -5.13 -41.73 -6.63
CA GLU A 389 -4.02 -42.45 -7.24
C GLU A 389 -3.17 -42.99 -6.09
N ALA A 390 -3.61 -44.14 -5.57
CA ALA A 390 -2.75 -44.98 -4.75
C ALA A 390 -1.58 -45.44 -5.63
N PRO A 391 -0.32 -45.36 -5.16
CA PRO A 391 0.79 -45.96 -5.88
C PRO A 391 0.63 -47.49 -5.80
N SER A 392 0.36 -48.11 -6.94
CA SER A 392 0.46 -49.56 -7.15
C SER A 392 1.90 -50.00 -6.84
N SER A 393 2.11 -50.51 -5.63
CA SER A 393 3.35 -51.15 -5.21
C SER A 393 3.36 -52.62 -5.64
N GLU A 394 3.42 -52.89 -6.94
CA GLU A 394 3.66 -54.25 -7.47
C GLU A 394 4.44 -54.15 -8.77
N ALA A 395 5.77 -54.13 -8.68
CA ALA A 395 6.71 -54.70 -9.65
C ALA A 395 8.12 -54.22 -9.29
N GLU A 396 8.87 -55.03 -8.53
CA GLU A 396 10.34 -55.12 -8.57
C GLU A 396 10.79 -56.13 -7.50
N LYS A 397 10.52 -57.42 -7.77
CA LYS A 397 11.13 -58.52 -7.02
C LYS A 397 11.32 -59.76 -7.88
N SER A 398 12.04 -59.60 -8.98
CA SER A 398 12.55 -60.73 -9.76
C SER A 398 13.65 -60.24 -10.71
N GLU A 399 14.90 -60.17 -10.26
CA GLU A 399 16.11 -60.25 -11.11
C GLU A 399 17.40 -60.09 -10.29
N LYS A 400 17.64 -60.93 -9.27
CA LYS A 400 18.97 -61.10 -8.66
C LYS A 400 19.18 -62.51 -8.10
N THR A 401 19.14 -63.54 -8.95
CA THR A 401 19.78 -64.84 -8.63
C THR A 401 19.95 -65.69 -9.88
N SER A 402 20.93 -65.34 -10.71
CA SER A 402 21.58 -66.26 -11.62
C SER A 402 22.90 -65.62 -12.06
N LEU A 403 23.96 -66.43 -12.14
CA LEU A 403 25.36 -66.09 -12.43
C LEU A 403 26.23 -65.82 -11.19
N ASN A 404 26.73 -66.91 -10.59
CA ASN A 404 28.17 -67.09 -10.31
C ASN A 404 28.41 -68.42 -9.57
N THR A 405 28.42 -69.53 -10.32
CA THR A 405 29.20 -70.72 -9.92
C THR A 405 29.54 -71.53 -11.16
N SER A 406 30.71 -71.28 -11.75
CA SER A 406 31.45 -72.29 -12.50
C SER A 406 32.87 -71.79 -12.79
N ALA A 407 33.83 -72.65 -12.46
CA ALA A 407 35.18 -72.74 -13.00
C ALA A 407 36.21 -71.65 -12.62
N ALA A 408 36.98 -71.94 -11.57
CA ALA A 408 38.43 -71.74 -11.61
C ALA A 408 39.09 -73.08 -11.22
N SER A 409 39.65 -73.73 -12.23
CA SER A 409 40.57 -74.86 -12.15
C SER A 409 42.01 -74.32 -12.05
N ASP A 410 42.88 -75.13 -11.45
CA ASP A 410 44.34 -75.14 -11.63
C ASP A 410 45.16 -74.07 -10.88
N TYR A 411 45.57 -74.37 -9.64
CA TYR A 411 46.94 -74.79 -9.27
C TYR A 411 47.07 -75.06 -7.77
#